data_AF-A0A3C0GBS5-F1
#
_entry.id   AF-A0A3C0GBS5-F1
#
_cell.length_a   1.000
_cell.length_b   1.000
_cell.length_c   1.000
_cell.angle_alpha   90.00
_cell.angle_beta   90.00
_cell.angle_gamma   90.00
#
_symmetry.space_group_name_H-M   'P 1'
#
loop_
_entity.id
_entity.type
_entity.pdbx_description
1 polymer ?
#
loop_
_entity_poly.entity_id
_entity_poly.type
_entity_poly.pdbx_seq_one_letter_code
_entity_poly.pdbx_strand_id
1 'polypeptide(L)'
;MKVEIFRNTVKRRGKGASFEMMKAWREGIAAVGDEPIWIEGSPDKEKWMGPPKEKVCVHFGYGPDNAGDFLKGNRRKIRQHMEQHGGVPIVFDGGLWTSFGNRASVPERHYFRCGLWSPMRNGNFLNKNSPGDRWQKIKSTFNIDERPWRKEGKYILLCTQPKDNWSMAQKDPYVWVDEVVEQLKGVTDRPLMLRPHPNHADKCAEDIRKRHPQIKIADMTRGGGMFEGYRWTFLEELNNIHCVVTHNSTAAVDAATYGIPVFLTSDLCLAWDIGAHDLKQIENPVMPDRTQWLQDLAYANWTLQEVRDGTVWRFMKPQVEKLI
;
A
#
# COMPACT_ATOMS: atom_id res chain seq x y z
N MET A 1 14.23 -24.30 -9.12
CA MET A 1 14.68 -23.24 -8.20
C MET A 1 14.13 -23.52 -6.81
N LYS A 2 14.95 -23.36 -5.76
CA LYS A 2 14.48 -23.42 -4.37
C LYS A 2 14.03 -22.04 -3.92
N VAL A 3 12.87 -21.95 -3.29
CA VAL A 3 12.29 -20.68 -2.84
C VAL A 3 11.82 -20.82 -1.40
N GLU A 4 12.42 -20.06 -0.48
CA GLU A 4 12.01 -20.08 0.93
C GLU A 4 10.74 -19.26 1.16
N ILE A 5 9.81 -19.75 1.99
CA ILE A 5 8.53 -19.11 2.26
C ILE A 5 8.43 -18.84 3.76
N PHE A 6 8.60 -17.58 4.15
CA PHE A 6 8.77 -17.17 5.55
C PHE A 6 7.44 -16.91 6.26
N ARG A 7 6.86 -17.96 6.85
CA ARG A 7 5.56 -17.94 7.52
C ARG A 7 5.46 -16.87 8.61
N ASN A 8 6.45 -16.73 9.49
CA ASN A 8 6.36 -15.82 10.65
C ASN A 8 6.51 -14.33 10.30
N THR A 9 6.20 -13.95 9.06
CA THR A 9 5.95 -12.57 8.66
C THR A 9 4.46 -12.21 8.70
N VAL A 10 3.57 -13.20 8.87
CA VAL A 10 2.11 -13.04 9.03
C VAL A 10 1.69 -13.39 10.48
N LYS A 11 0.62 -12.74 10.99
CA LYS A 11 0.05 -13.01 12.33
C LYS A 11 -0.38 -14.49 12.46
N ARG A 12 -0.06 -15.13 13.59
CA ARG A 12 -0.40 -16.53 13.90
C ARG A 12 -1.87 -16.72 14.31
N ARG A 13 -2.79 -16.46 13.38
CA ARG A 13 -4.23 -16.72 13.58
C ARG A 13 -4.69 -18.06 13.01
N GLY A 14 -3.84 -18.73 12.23
CA GLY A 14 -4.18 -19.94 11.47
C GLY A 14 -5.15 -19.71 10.30
N LYS A 15 -5.63 -18.48 10.13
CA LYS A 15 -6.60 -18.06 9.11
C LYS A 15 -6.41 -16.58 8.74
N GLY A 16 -6.92 -16.19 7.59
CA GLY A 16 -6.96 -14.80 7.11
C GLY A 16 -6.19 -14.61 5.80
N ALA A 17 -6.55 -13.55 5.07
CA ALA A 17 -6.15 -13.37 3.68
C ALA A 17 -4.61 -13.42 3.47
N SER A 18 -3.81 -12.78 4.32
CA SER A 18 -2.35 -12.81 4.20
C SER A 18 -1.75 -14.21 4.45
N PHE A 19 -2.37 -15.03 5.31
CA PHE A 19 -1.91 -16.40 5.56
C PHE A 19 -2.29 -17.33 4.40
N GLU A 20 -3.50 -17.17 3.85
CA GLU A 20 -3.90 -17.85 2.63
C GLU A 20 -2.96 -17.52 1.46
N MET A 21 -2.53 -16.26 1.34
CA MET A 21 -1.59 -15.84 0.32
C MET A 21 -0.21 -16.50 0.46
N MET A 22 0.28 -16.73 1.69
CA MET A 22 1.52 -17.51 1.90
C MET A 22 1.40 -18.95 1.38
N LYS A 23 0.25 -19.60 1.61
CA LYS A 23 -0.02 -20.95 1.11
C LYS A 23 -0.14 -20.95 -0.42
N ALA A 24 -0.81 -19.95 -0.98
CA ALA A 24 -0.92 -19.78 -2.42
C ALA A 24 0.46 -19.64 -3.08
N TRP A 25 1.40 -18.90 -2.50
CA TRP A 25 2.77 -18.84 -3.02
C TRP A 25 3.46 -20.21 -3.02
N ARG A 26 3.30 -20.98 -1.94
CA ARG A 26 3.83 -22.36 -1.87
C ARG A 26 3.25 -23.24 -2.98
N GLU A 27 1.92 -23.24 -3.10
CA GLU A 27 1.21 -24.01 -4.12
C GLU A 27 1.61 -23.58 -5.53
N GLY A 28 1.68 -22.27 -5.78
CA GLY A 28 2.02 -21.69 -7.06
C GLY A 28 3.42 -22.01 -7.52
N ILE A 29 4.42 -21.92 -6.63
CA ILE A 29 5.81 -22.27 -6.95
C ILE A 29 5.92 -23.77 -7.28
N ALA A 30 5.30 -24.63 -6.47
CA ALA A 30 5.27 -26.07 -6.73
C ALA A 30 4.57 -26.42 -8.05
N ALA A 31 3.48 -25.72 -8.39
CA ALA A 31 2.72 -25.95 -9.61
C ALA A 31 3.52 -25.70 -10.90
N VAL A 32 4.65 -24.97 -10.82
CA VAL A 32 5.56 -24.73 -11.96
C VAL A 32 6.83 -25.58 -11.91
N GLY A 33 6.89 -26.57 -11.00
CA GLY A 33 8.01 -27.52 -10.88
C GLY A 33 9.20 -26.99 -10.07
N ASP A 34 9.06 -25.85 -9.38
CA ASP A 34 10.07 -25.33 -8.46
C ASP A 34 9.82 -25.82 -7.02
N GLU A 35 10.82 -25.72 -6.15
CA GLU A 35 10.78 -26.30 -4.80
C GLU A 35 10.50 -25.21 -3.74
N PRO A 36 9.28 -25.11 -3.22
CA PRO A 36 8.99 -24.19 -2.13
C PRO A 36 9.39 -24.80 -0.77
N ILE A 37 10.21 -24.07 -0.02
CA ILE A 37 10.69 -24.47 1.31
C ILE A 37 9.96 -23.65 2.37
N TRP A 38 9.07 -24.28 3.13
CA TRP A 38 8.30 -23.59 4.17
C TRP A 38 9.17 -23.32 5.41
N ILE A 39 9.38 -22.04 5.74
CA ILE A 39 10.16 -21.62 6.90
C ILE A 39 9.22 -21.13 8.00
N GLU A 40 9.16 -21.89 9.08
CA GLU A 40 8.37 -21.57 10.27
C GLU A 40 9.18 -21.86 11.53
N GLY A 41 9.59 -20.80 12.24
CA GLY A 41 10.25 -20.94 13.54
C GLY A 41 9.27 -21.23 14.68
N SER A 42 9.81 -21.67 15.83
CA SER A 42 9.05 -21.86 17.08
C SER A 42 8.27 -20.60 17.50
N PRO A 43 7.18 -20.72 18.28
CA PRO A 43 6.36 -19.58 18.74
C PRO A 43 7.02 -18.55 19.64
N ASP A 44 8.32 -18.67 19.87
CA ASP A 44 9.09 -17.72 20.66
C ASP A 44 9.08 -16.36 19.94
N LYS A 45 8.28 -15.42 20.46
CA LYS A 45 8.07 -14.09 19.88
C LYS A 45 9.37 -13.29 19.82
N GLU A 46 10.43 -13.70 20.50
CA GLU A 46 11.67 -12.92 20.50
C GLU A 46 12.73 -13.47 19.54
N LYS A 47 12.51 -14.66 18.95
CA LYS A 47 13.54 -15.31 18.13
C LYS A 47 13.30 -15.15 16.63
N TRP A 48 14.30 -14.53 16.00
CA TRP A 48 14.51 -14.49 14.57
C TRP A 48 14.48 -15.90 13.97
N MET A 49 13.84 -16.06 12.79
CA MET A 49 13.72 -17.36 12.10
C MET A 49 15.04 -17.89 11.51
N GLY A 50 16.14 -17.18 11.71
CA GLY A 50 17.40 -17.41 11.01
C GLY A 50 17.46 -16.70 9.65
N PRO A 51 18.66 -16.61 9.07
CA PRO A 51 18.85 -15.99 7.77
C PRO A 51 18.24 -16.87 6.67
N PRO A 52 17.71 -16.27 5.60
CA PRO A 52 17.52 -16.97 4.34
C PRO A 52 18.76 -17.76 3.92
N LYS A 53 18.54 -18.97 3.42
CA LYS A 53 19.57 -19.87 2.92
C LYS A 53 19.60 -19.93 1.40
N GLU A 54 18.46 -19.63 0.77
CA GLU A 54 18.30 -19.64 -0.68
C GLU A 54 18.36 -18.22 -1.25
N LYS A 55 18.65 -18.12 -2.56
CA LYS A 55 18.74 -16.84 -3.26
C LYS A 55 17.39 -16.16 -3.50
N VAL A 56 16.28 -16.87 -3.28
CA VAL A 56 14.92 -16.35 -3.48
C VAL A 56 14.06 -16.73 -2.28
N CYS A 57 13.28 -15.76 -1.77
CA CYS A 57 12.33 -16.02 -0.71
C CYS A 57 11.03 -15.23 -0.87
N VAL A 58 9.96 -15.66 -0.21
CA VAL A 58 8.66 -14.97 -0.15
C VAL A 58 8.37 -14.56 1.29
N HIS A 59 7.96 -13.31 1.51
CA HIS A 59 7.43 -12.87 2.80
C HIS A 59 6.32 -11.81 2.69
N PHE A 60 5.52 -11.68 3.75
CA PHE A 60 4.46 -10.67 3.81
C PHE A 60 4.98 -9.34 4.35
N GLY A 61 4.67 -8.26 3.64
CA GLY A 61 4.81 -6.87 4.05
C GLY A 61 6.25 -6.42 4.28
N TYR A 62 6.36 -5.18 4.71
CA TYR A 62 7.64 -4.53 5.01
C TYR A 62 7.85 -4.31 6.51
N GLY A 63 9.12 -4.19 6.93
CA GLY A 63 9.54 -3.89 8.29
C GLY A 63 10.39 -2.61 8.33
N PRO A 64 10.04 -1.57 9.10
CA PRO A 64 10.81 -0.34 9.20
C PRO A 64 12.12 -0.57 9.99
N ASP A 65 13.10 0.32 9.83
CA ASP A 65 14.44 0.11 10.43
C ASP A 65 14.45 0.08 11.95
N ASN A 66 13.45 0.63 12.61
CA ASN A 66 13.28 0.59 14.06
C ASN A 66 12.38 -0.58 14.56
N ALA A 67 11.89 -1.45 13.68
CA ALA A 67 11.04 -2.57 14.11
C ALA A 67 11.85 -3.66 14.83
N GLY A 68 11.62 -3.78 16.13
CA GLY A 68 12.12 -4.88 16.96
C GLY A 68 11.15 -6.06 17.08
N ASP A 69 9.88 -5.89 16.70
CA ASP A 69 8.84 -6.91 16.93
C ASP A 69 9.00 -8.17 16.04
N PHE A 70 8.40 -9.26 16.48
CA PHE A 70 8.53 -10.58 15.85
C PHE A 70 7.98 -10.69 14.43
N LEU A 71 7.12 -9.76 14.00
CA LEU A 71 6.55 -9.76 12.64
C LEU A 71 7.35 -8.83 11.75
N LYS A 72 7.30 -7.53 12.05
CA LYS A 72 7.94 -6.47 11.28
C LYS A 72 9.47 -6.57 11.36
N GLY A 73 10.02 -6.92 12.51
CA GLY A 73 11.45 -7.16 12.67
C GLY A 73 11.94 -8.36 11.86
N ASN A 74 11.14 -9.43 11.74
CA ASN A 74 11.48 -10.54 10.84
C ASN A 74 11.46 -10.12 9.37
N ARG A 75 10.45 -9.37 8.92
CA ARG A 75 10.40 -8.82 7.56
C ARG A 75 11.63 -7.98 7.23
N ARG A 76 12.03 -7.09 8.16
CA ARG A 76 13.24 -6.28 8.03
C ARG A 76 14.49 -7.14 7.90
N LYS A 77 14.69 -8.09 8.83
CA LYS A 77 15.88 -8.97 8.86
C LYS A 77 16.00 -9.83 7.61
N ILE A 78 14.88 -10.37 7.09
CA ILE A 78 14.86 -11.14 5.84
C ILE A 78 15.31 -10.27 4.68
N ARG A 79 14.68 -9.11 4.48
CA ARG A 79 15.03 -8.18 3.41
C ARG A 79 16.50 -7.76 3.46
N GLN A 80 16.95 -7.28 4.63
CA GLN A 80 18.34 -6.84 4.82
C GLN A 80 19.34 -7.94 4.51
N HIS A 81 19.06 -9.17 4.95
CA HIS A 81 19.92 -10.30 4.63
C HIS A 81 19.97 -10.56 3.13
N MET A 82 18.81 -10.61 2.45
CA MET A 82 18.76 -10.85 1.00
C MET A 82 19.50 -9.76 0.22
N GLU A 83 19.28 -8.48 0.55
CA GLU A 83 19.97 -7.36 -0.11
C GLU A 83 21.50 -7.42 0.07
N GLN A 84 21.97 -7.78 1.27
CA GLN A 84 23.41 -7.92 1.56
C GLN A 84 24.08 -9.09 0.85
N HIS A 85 23.33 -10.14 0.51
CA HIS A 85 23.87 -11.40 -0.02
C HIS A 85 23.46 -11.66 -1.48
N GLY A 86 22.98 -10.62 -2.19
CA GLY A 86 22.56 -10.73 -3.60
C GLY A 86 21.38 -11.68 -3.80
N GLY A 87 20.44 -11.69 -2.86
CA GLY A 87 19.19 -12.42 -2.94
C GLY A 87 18.03 -11.55 -3.43
N VAL A 88 17.00 -12.22 -3.93
CA VAL A 88 15.78 -11.60 -4.49
C VAL A 88 14.57 -12.00 -3.64
N PRO A 89 14.19 -11.21 -2.62
CA PRO A 89 12.97 -11.45 -1.86
C PRO A 89 11.75 -10.94 -2.64
N ILE A 90 10.74 -11.80 -2.78
CA ILE A 90 9.40 -11.47 -3.22
C ILE A 90 8.59 -11.05 -1.99
N VAL A 91 8.03 -9.85 -2.04
CA VAL A 91 7.24 -9.25 -0.98
C VAL A 91 5.82 -9.03 -1.49
N PHE A 92 4.84 -9.45 -0.71
CA PHE A 92 3.45 -9.09 -0.97
C PHE A 92 2.82 -8.34 0.20
N ASP A 93 1.92 -7.42 -0.10
CA ASP A 93 1.17 -6.64 0.90
C ASP A 93 -0.28 -6.42 0.42
N GLY A 94 -1.10 -5.74 1.22
CA GLY A 94 -2.45 -5.33 0.82
C GLY A 94 -2.46 -4.65 -0.56
N GLY A 95 -3.43 -5.04 -1.39
CA GLY A 95 -3.56 -4.47 -2.72
C GLY A 95 -4.03 -3.02 -2.73
N LEU A 96 -4.18 -2.49 -3.93
CA LEU A 96 -4.64 -1.12 -4.19
C LEU A 96 -6.16 -1.08 -4.44
N TRP A 97 -6.75 0.11 -4.57
CA TRP A 97 -8.19 0.29 -4.84
C TRP A 97 -9.10 -0.25 -3.74
N THR A 98 -8.66 -0.17 -2.48
CA THR A 98 -9.46 -0.63 -1.33
C THR A 98 -10.79 0.11 -1.26
N SER A 99 -10.80 1.41 -1.57
CA SER A 99 -12.03 2.22 -1.54
C SER A 99 -13.02 1.89 -2.66
N PHE A 100 -12.56 1.22 -3.72
CA PHE A 100 -13.40 0.73 -4.82
C PHE A 100 -13.89 -0.71 -4.59
N GLY A 101 -13.45 -1.38 -3.52
CA GLY A 101 -13.96 -2.69 -3.16
C GLY A 101 -12.93 -3.80 -3.11
N ASN A 102 -11.64 -3.52 -3.30
CA ASN A 102 -10.58 -4.49 -3.04
C ASN A 102 -10.50 -4.79 -1.53
N ARG A 103 -11.27 -5.79 -1.07
CA ARG A 103 -11.49 -6.08 0.35
C ARG A 103 -11.19 -7.55 0.65
N ALA A 104 -10.44 -7.79 1.71
CA ALA A 104 -10.14 -9.14 2.20
C ALA A 104 -11.39 -9.96 2.61
N SER A 105 -12.54 -9.30 2.83
CA SER A 105 -13.83 -9.94 3.12
C SER A 105 -14.50 -10.56 1.89
N VAL A 106 -13.97 -10.32 0.68
CA VAL A 106 -14.47 -10.83 -0.59
C VAL A 106 -13.29 -11.53 -1.31
N PRO A 107 -12.82 -12.69 -0.80
CA PRO A 107 -11.52 -13.27 -1.16
C PRO A 107 -11.37 -13.58 -2.66
N GLU A 108 -12.46 -13.91 -3.33
CA GLU A 108 -12.51 -14.24 -4.76
C GLU A 108 -12.27 -13.03 -5.67
N ARG A 109 -12.40 -11.81 -5.13
CA ARG A 109 -12.11 -10.54 -5.82
C ARG A 109 -10.98 -9.76 -5.17
N HIS A 110 -10.31 -10.32 -4.17
CA HIS A 110 -9.28 -9.62 -3.42
C HIS A 110 -7.92 -9.76 -4.11
N TYR A 111 -7.28 -8.62 -4.34
CA TYR A 111 -5.95 -8.52 -4.92
C TYR A 111 -4.95 -8.12 -3.84
N PHE A 112 -3.74 -8.69 -3.95
CA PHE A 112 -2.57 -8.27 -3.19
C PHE A 112 -1.57 -7.64 -4.14
N ARG A 113 -0.80 -6.69 -3.62
CA ARG A 113 0.34 -6.17 -4.34
C ARG A 113 1.53 -7.10 -4.14
N CYS A 114 2.21 -7.49 -5.21
CA CYS A 114 3.38 -8.38 -5.18
C CYS A 114 4.55 -7.77 -5.96
N GLY A 115 5.72 -7.64 -5.33
CA GLY A 115 6.92 -7.10 -5.97
C GLY A 115 8.20 -7.61 -5.31
N LEU A 116 9.35 -7.26 -5.87
CA LEU A 116 10.67 -7.62 -5.35
C LEU A 116 11.18 -6.54 -4.38
N TRP A 117 11.86 -6.98 -3.31
CA TRP A 117 12.50 -6.19 -2.24
C TRP A 117 11.59 -5.34 -1.36
N SER A 118 10.59 -4.69 -1.93
CA SER A 118 9.70 -3.80 -1.20
C SER A 118 8.31 -3.85 -1.82
N PRO A 119 7.25 -3.75 -0.99
CA PRO A 119 5.92 -3.52 -1.49
C PRO A 119 5.71 -2.04 -1.79
N MET A 120 6.71 -1.15 -1.74
CA MET A 120 6.56 0.28 -2.03
C MET A 120 7.27 0.69 -3.31
N ARG A 121 7.26 1.99 -3.65
CA ARG A 121 7.85 2.48 -4.91
C ARG A 121 9.36 2.17 -5.03
N ASN A 122 10.06 1.96 -3.92
CA ASN A 122 11.44 1.50 -3.89
C ASN A 122 11.61 -0.03 -4.11
N GLY A 123 10.54 -0.74 -4.46
CA GLY A 123 10.58 -2.13 -4.90
C GLY A 123 10.48 -2.25 -6.42
N ASN A 124 10.54 -3.48 -6.92
CA ASN A 124 10.38 -3.76 -8.34
C ASN A 124 9.19 -4.70 -8.58
N PHE A 125 8.11 -4.18 -9.15
CA PHE A 125 6.90 -4.95 -9.45
C PHE A 125 6.94 -5.65 -10.83
N LEU A 126 8.04 -5.48 -11.58
CA LEU A 126 8.21 -6.00 -12.95
C LEU A 126 7.11 -5.54 -13.92
N ASN A 127 6.55 -4.36 -13.67
CA ASN A 127 5.29 -3.90 -14.22
C ASN A 127 5.40 -2.70 -15.17
N LYS A 128 6.60 -2.27 -15.55
CA LYS A 128 6.78 -1.07 -16.39
C LYS A 128 6.34 -1.34 -17.82
N ASN A 129 5.64 -0.36 -18.42
CA ASN A 129 5.09 -0.43 -19.77
C ASN A 129 4.14 -1.63 -19.96
N SER A 130 3.35 -1.94 -18.93
CA SER A 130 2.41 -3.05 -18.98
C SER A 130 1.22 -2.76 -19.91
N PRO A 131 0.62 -3.80 -20.52
CA PRO A 131 -0.58 -3.63 -21.34
C PRO A 131 -1.83 -3.30 -20.50
N GLY A 132 -2.88 -2.82 -21.17
CA GLY A 132 -4.11 -2.35 -20.54
C GLY A 132 -5.08 -3.41 -20.01
N ASP A 133 -4.90 -4.68 -20.38
CA ASP A 133 -5.83 -5.78 -20.12
C ASP A 133 -6.11 -6.00 -18.63
N ARG A 134 -5.08 -6.01 -17.79
CA ARG A 134 -5.23 -6.18 -16.34
C ARG A 134 -5.92 -5.00 -15.69
N TRP A 135 -5.64 -3.77 -16.14
CA TRP A 135 -6.36 -2.59 -15.67
C TRP A 135 -7.85 -2.68 -16.02
N GLN A 136 -8.20 -3.08 -17.25
CA GLN A 136 -9.61 -3.28 -17.64
C GLN A 136 -10.30 -4.34 -16.77
N LYS A 137 -9.61 -5.44 -16.45
CA LYS A 137 -10.13 -6.49 -15.54
C LYS A 137 -10.40 -5.92 -14.13
N ILE A 138 -9.46 -5.16 -13.57
CA ILE A 138 -9.62 -4.55 -12.24
C ILE A 138 -10.75 -3.51 -12.24
N LYS A 139 -10.79 -2.64 -13.26
CA LYS A 139 -11.84 -1.64 -13.47
C LYS A 139 -13.22 -2.29 -13.51
N SER A 140 -13.38 -3.39 -14.26
CA SER A 140 -14.62 -4.16 -14.32
C SER A 140 -14.95 -4.84 -12.98
N THR A 141 -13.96 -5.47 -12.33
CA THR A 141 -14.14 -6.21 -11.06
C THR A 141 -14.67 -5.32 -9.94
N PHE A 142 -14.17 -4.08 -9.86
CA PHE A 142 -14.52 -3.12 -8.82
C PHE A 142 -15.49 -2.02 -9.27
N ASN A 143 -15.98 -2.09 -10.51
CA ASN A 143 -16.84 -1.08 -11.12
C ASN A 143 -16.26 0.34 -10.96
N ILE A 144 -14.98 0.51 -11.31
CA ILE A 144 -14.26 1.76 -11.12
C ILE A 144 -14.71 2.78 -12.16
N ASP A 145 -15.28 3.87 -11.67
CA ASP A 145 -15.54 5.09 -12.43
C ASP A 145 -14.25 5.92 -12.50
N GLU A 146 -13.50 5.75 -13.60
CA GLU A 146 -12.25 6.45 -13.88
C GLU A 146 -12.56 7.87 -14.42
N ARG A 147 -12.67 8.83 -13.51
CA ARG A 147 -13.07 10.20 -13.83
C ARG A 147 -11.92 11.04 -14.38
N PRO A 148 -12.18 12.04 -15.25
CA PRO A 148 -11.16 13.02 -15.59
C PRO A 148 -10.65 13.75 -14.34
N TRP A 149 -9.49 14.39 -14.43
CA TRP A 149 -9.00 15.22 -13.34
C TRP A 149 -10.01 16.29 -12.95
N ARG A 150 -10.27 16.39 -11.66
CA ARG A 150 -11.03 17.45 -11.05
C ARG A 150 -10.22 18.74 -11.06
N LYS A 151 -10.85 19.80 -11.55
CA LYS A 151 -10.22 21.13 -11.67
C LYS A 151 -10.49 22.04 -10.49
N GLU A 152 -11.58 21.80 -9.75
CA GLU A 152 -12.03 22.67 -8.68
C GLU A 152 -12.55 21.86 -7.49
N GLY A 153 -12.33 22.40 -6.29
CA GLY A 153 -12.89 21.89 -5.05
C GLY A 153 -12.63 22.88 -3.92
N LYS A 154 -13.36 22.72 -2.82
CA LYS A 154 -13.28 23.61 -1.66
C LYS A 154 -12.15 23.24 -0.70
N TYR A 155 -12.00 21.96 -0.38
CA TYR A 155 -11.10 21.53 0.70
C TYR A 155 -9.81 20.91 0.18
N ILE A 156 -8.71 21.13 0.88
CA ILE A 156 -7.50 20.31 0.75
C ILE A 156 -7.59 19.20 1.79
N LEU A 157 -7.58 17.94 1.34
CA LEU A 157 -7.72 16.78 2.21
C LEU A 157 -6.35 16.24 2.65
N LEU A 158 -6.05 16.34 3.94
CA LEU A 158 -4.87 15.74 4.54
C LEU A 158 -5.18 14.30 4.96
N CYS A 159 -4.47 13.32 4.40
CA CYS A 159 -4.62 11.91 4.77
C CYS A 159 -3.42 11.44 5.60
N THR A 160 -3.65 11.16 6.89
CA THR A 160 -2.61 10.59 7.77
C THR A 160 -2.59 9.07 7.70
N GLN A 161 -1.49 8.51 8.21
CA GLN A 161 -1.28 7.08 8.38
C GLN A 161 -1.00 6.81 9.87
N PRO A 162 -1.14 5.57 10.36
CA PRO A 162 -1.07 5.32 11.80
C PRO A 162 0.37 5.39 12.30
N LYS A 163 0.55 5.95 13.50
CA LYS A 163 1.87 6.17 14.13
C LYS A 163 2.66 4.88 14.40
N ASP A 164 1.96 3.77 14.59
CA ASP A 164 2.52 2.47 14.92
C ASP A 164 2.86 1.61 13.68
N ASN A 165 2.77 2.17 12.48
CA ASN A 165 3.08 1.45 11.24
C ASN A 165 4.25 2.08 10.46
N TRP A 166 4.87 1.27 9.60
CA TRP A 166 6.03 1.68 8.79
C TRP A 166 5.69 2.74 7.75
N SER A 167 4.40 2.90 7.47
CA SER A 167 3.92 3.64 6.31
C SER A 167 4.17 5.15 6.43
N MET A 168 4.55 5.70 7.58
CA MET A 168 5.06 7.08 7.63
C MET A 168 6.59 7.19 7.43
N ALA A 169 7.29 6.10 7.11
CA ALA A 169 8.75 6.07 6.99
C ALA A 169 9.47 6.71 8.21
N GLN A 170 9.02 6.34 9.42
CA GLN A 170 9.45 6.89 10.72
C GLN A 170 9.02 8.33 11.03
N LYS A 171 8.34 9.01 10.10
CA LYS A 171 7.77 10.33 10.36
C LYS A 171 6.57 10.20 11.32
N ASP A 172 6.48 11.12 12.28
CA ASP A 172 5.30 11.18 13.14
C ASP A 172 4.13 11.80 12.34
N PRO A 173 2.94 11.15 12.28
CA PRO A 173 1.82 11.65 11.49
C PRO A 173 1.25 12.98 11.98
N TYR A 174 1.46 13.33 13.25
CA TYR A 174 0.95 14.54 13.87
C TYR A 174 1.86 15.71 13.55
N VAL A 175 3.17 15.49 13.68
CA VAL A 175 4.22 16.42 13.25
C VAL A 175 4.16 16.65 11.75
N TRP A 176 3.90 15.60 10.96
CA TRP A 176 3.70 15.74 9.52
C TRP A 176 2.57 16.71 9.17
N VAL A 177 1.46 16.71 9.93
CA VAL A 177 0.40 17.72 9.71
C VAL A 177 0.90 19.13 10.05
N ASP A 178 1.67 19.32 11.12
CA ASP A 178 2.26 20.64 11.45
C ASP A 178 3.08 21.19 10.29
N GLU A 179 3.96 20.34 9.73
CA GLU A 179 4.84 20.72 8.63
C GLU A 179 4.07 21.04 7.34
N VAL A 180 3.00 20.29 7.04
CA VAL A 180 2.14 20.56 5.87
C VAL A 180 1.38 21.87 6.06
N VAL A 181 0.82 22.10 7.25
CA VAL A 181 0.12 23.36 7.57
C VAL A 181 1.07 24.54 7.42
N GLU A 182 2.28 24.44 7.94
CA GLU A 182 3.30 25.49 7.84
C GLU A 182 3.64 25.79 6.38
N GLN A 183 3.86 24.76 5.55
CA GLN A 183 4.17 24.93 4.12
C GLN A 183 3.02 25.55 3.31
N LEU A 184 1.78 25.40 3.77
CA LEU A 184 0.60 25.95 3.09
C LEU A 184 0.27 27.38 3.53
N LYS A 185 0.88 27.90 4.61
CA LYS A 185 0.67 29.29 5.06
C LYS A 185 1.05 30.27 3.95
N GLY A 186 0.13 31.16 3.61
CA GLY A 186 0.33 32.17 2.56
C GLY A 186 0.34 31.62 1.13
N VAL A 187 0.14 30.30 0.94
CA VAL A 187 0.05 29.67 -0.38
C VAL A 187 -1.42 29.53 -0.82
N THR A 188 -2.33 29.27 0.13
CA THR A 188 -3.74 29.02 -0.14
C THR A 188 -4.63 29.47 1.01
N ASP A 189 -5.84 29.93 0.68
CA ASP A 189 -6.93 30.22 1.63
C ASP A 189 -7.94 29.05 1.74
N ARG A 190 -7.71 27.93 1.02
CA ARG A 190 -8.64 26.81 1.06
C ARG A 190 -8.67 26.17 2.46
N PRO A 191 -9.85 25.87 3.00
CA PRO A 191 -9.95 25.16 4.25
C PRO A 191 -9.33 23.77 4.17
N LEU A 192 -8.56 23.43 5.19
CA LEU A 192 -7.99 22.09 5.36
C LEU A 192 -9.02 21.14 5.98
N MET A 193 -9.08 19.92 5.47
CA MET A 193 -9.81 18.83 6.09
C MET A 193 -8.85 17.68 6.39
N LEU A 194 -8.80 17.20 7.63
CA LEU A 194 -8.01 16.04 8.02
C LEU A 194 -8.87 14.78 7.99
N ARG A 195 -8.36 13.75 7.32
CA ARG A 195 -8.83 12.37 7.43
C ARG A 195 -7.81 11.53 8.21
N PRO A 196 -8.09 11.23 9.49
CA PRO A 196 -7.27 10.30 10.25
C PRO A 196 -7.26 8.91 9.64
N HIS A 197 -6.18 8.16 9.87
CA HIS A 197 -6.21 6.73 9.60
C HIS A 197 -7.22 6.02 10.53
N PRO A 198 -8.00 5.03 10.06
CA PRO A 198 -8.99 4.33 10.91
C PRO A 198 -8.40 3.74 12.18
N ASN A 199 -7.19 3.17 12.09
CA ASN A 199 -6.41 2.83 13.28
C ASN A 199 -5.94 4.11 13.97
N HIS A 200 -6.34 4.32 15.23
CA HIS A 200 -6.03 5.50 16.06
C HIS A 200 -6.68 6.81 15.59
N ALA A 201 -7.82 6.73 14.88
CA ALA A 201 -8.53 7.91 14.36
C ALA A 201 -8.84 8.94 15.45
N ASP A 202 -9.41 8.50 16.58
CA ASP A 202 -9.84 9.40 17.67
C ASP A 202 -8.67 10.17 18.28
N LYS A 203 -7.55 9.47 18.55
CA LYS A 203 -6.34 10.07 19.11
C LYS A 203 -5.73 11.12 18.18
N CYS A 204 -5.67 10.80 16.89
CA CYS A 204 -5.18 11.74 15.88
C CYS A 204 -6.09 12.96 15.76
N ALA A 205 -7.40 12.74 15.74
CA ALA A 205 -8.39 13.81 15.62
C ALA A 205 -8.37 14.73 16.85
N GLU A 206 -8.31 14.17 18.06
CA GLU A 206 -8.23 14.94 19.31
C GLU A 206 -6.98 15.82 19.35
N ASP A 207 -5.81 15.24 19.04
CA ASP A 207 -4.54 15.95 19.07
C ASP A 207 -4.49 17.08 18.03
N ILE A 208 -4.96 16.81 16.81
CA ILE A 208 -4.98 17.81 15.73
C ILE A 208 -5.97 18.93 16.03
N ARG A 209 -7.14 18.65 16.62
CA ARG A 209 -8.09 19.70 17.02
C ARG A 209 -7.48 20.66 18.04
N LYS A 210 -6.61 20.17 18.93
CA LYS A 210 -5.91 21.01 19.92
C LYS A 210 -4.85 21.89 19.26
N ARG A 211 -4.05 21.34 18.34
CA ARG A 211 -2.96 22.06 17.67
C ARG A 211 -3.43 22.99 16.54
N HIS A 212 -4.47 22.59 15.81
CA HIS A 212 -4.99 23.25 14.61
C HIS A 212 -6.53 23.28 14.61
N PRO A 213 -7.16 24.10 15.47
CA PRO A 213 -8.62 24.13 15.62
C PRO A 213 -9.39 24.51 14.35
N GLN A 214 -8.74 25.17 13.39
CA GLN A 214 -9.28 25.55 12.09
C GLN A 214 -9.39 24.38 11.11
N ILE A 215 -8.68 23.27 11.34
CA ILE A 215 -8.73 22.11 10.46
C ILE A 215 -10.01 21.32 10.73
N LYS A 216 -10.83 21.16 9.70
CA LYS A 216 -12.02 20.31 9.78
C LYS A 216 -11.59 18.85 9.90
N ILE A 217 -12.11 18.11 10.87
CA ILE A 217 -11.91 16.65 10.90
C ILE A 217 -13.01 15.99 10.07
N ALA A 218 -12.63 15.09 9.16
CA ALA A 218 -13.56 14.27 8.40
C ALA A 218 -14.42 13.42 9.36
N ASP A 219 -15.73 13.33 9.08
CA ASP A 219 -16.65 12.57 9.92
C ASP A 219 -16.49 11.07 9.63
N MET A 220 -15.62 10.44 10.40
CA MET A 220 -15.37 8.99 10.33
C MET A 220 -16.48 8.17 11.04
N THR A 221 -17.42 8.81 11.74
CA THR A 221 -18.44 8.14 12.58
C THR A 221 -19.69 7.73 11.80
N ARG A 222 -19.94 8.37 10.66
CA ARG A 222 -21.01 7.98 9.72
C ARG A 222 -20.73 6.66 8.98
N GLY A 223 -19.57 6.06 9.22
CA GLY A 223 -19.12 4.80 8.62
C GLY A 223 -18.98 3.68 9.63
N GLY A 224 -20.11 3.29 10.25
CA GLY A 224 -20.22 2.19 11.21
C GLY A 224 -19.06 1.20 11.07
N GLY A 225 -18.12 1.25 12.02
CA GLY A 225 -16.88 0.50 11.87
C GLY A 225 -17.16 -0.97 11.65
N MET A 226 -16.53 -1.64 10.69
CA MET A 226 -16.57 -3.12 10.48
C MET A 226 -17.94 -3.82 10.56
N PHE A 227 -19.08 -3.12 10.53
CA PHE A 227 -20.41 -3.72 10.65
C PHE A 227 -21.13 -3.73 9.30
N GLU A 228 -21.81 -4.85 9.03
CA GLU A 228 -22.68 -5.01 7.87
C GLU A 228 -23.78 -3.93 7.87
N GLY A 229 -23.93 -3.23 6.74
CA GLY A 229 -25.18 -2.52 6.45
C GLY A 229 -25.08 -1.08 5.94
N TYR A 230 -23.97 -0.34 6.09
CA TYR A 230 -23.87 1.01 5.50
C TYR A 230 -22.44 1.49 5.15
N ARG A 231 -22.38 2.42 4.19
CA ARG A 231 -21.34 2.57 3.15
C ARG A 231 -20.54 3.89 3.19
N TRP A 232 -20.09 4.38 4.35
CA TRP A 232 -19.17 5.53 4.31
C TRP A 232 -17.83 5.10 3.74
N THR A 233 -17.42 5.67 2.61
CA THR A 233 -16.15 5.32 1.94
C THR A 233 -15.27 6.54 1.76
N PHE A 234 -13.95 6.31 1.67
CA PHE A 234 -13.00 7.35 1.31
C PHE A 234 -13.43 8.10 0.03
N LEU A 235 -14.08 7.44 -0.94
CA LEU A 235 -14.57 8.07 -2.17
C LEU A 235 -15.66 9.12 -1.95
N GLU A 236 -16.51 8.94 -0.93
CA GLU A 236 -17.53 9.94 -0.57
C GLU A 236 -16.89 11.16 0.09
N GLU A 237 -15.81 10.97 0.85
CA GLU A 237 -15.01 12.04 1.46
C GLU A 237 -14.24 12.86 0.42
N LEU A 238 -14.03 12.30 -0.78
CA LEU A 238 -13.47 13.01 -1.92
C LEU A 238 -14.46 14.00 -2.56
N ASN A 239 -15.70 14.10 -2.09
CA ASN A 239 -16.64 15.12 -2.56
C ASN A 239 -16.18 16.53 -2.15
N ASN A 240 -16.16 17.45 -3.12
CA ASN A 240 -15.72 18.85 -2.94
C ASN A 240 -14.27 19.01 -2.42
N ILE A 241 -13.43 18.01 -2.65
CA ILE A 241 -11.97 18.08 -2.43
C ILE A 241 -11.29 18.63 -3.66
N HIS A 242 -10.41 19.62 -3.46
CA HIS A 242 -9.53 20.21 -4.47
C HIS A 242 -8.37 19.28 -4.81
N CYS A 243 -7.65 18.84 -3.77
CA CYS A 243 -6.57 17.84 -3.88
C CYS A 243 -6.41 17.08 -2.56
N VAL A 244 -5.70 15.95 -2.62
CA VAL A 244 -5.31 15.16 -1.45
C VAL A 244 -3.81 15.32 -1.18
N VAL A 245 -3.45 15.63 0.07
CA VAL A 245 -2.06 15.66 0.52
C VAL A 245 -1.82 14.46 1.43
N THR A 246 -0.77 13.68 1.17
CA THR A 246 -0.36 12.56 2.02
C THR A 246 1.16 12.34 1.99
N HIS A 247 1.67 11.54 2.92
CA HIS A 247 3.08 11.20 2.93
C HIS A 247 3.41 10.15 1.86
N ASN A 248 2.96 8.92 2.04
CA ASN A 248 3.08 7.87 1.02
C ASN A 248 1.88 6.90 0.97
N SER A 249 0.75 7.30 1.56
CA SER A 249 -0.43 6.44 1.69
C SER A 249 -0.93 5.91 0.35
N THR A 250 -1.39 4.65 0.33
CA THR A 250 -2.11 4.09 -0.82
C THR A 250 -3.44 4.80 -1.09
N ALA A 251 -3.95 5.59 -0.14
CA ALA A 251 -5.09 6.49 -0.36
C ALA A 251 -4.84 7.47 -1.53
N ALA A 252 -3.58 7.83 -1.81
CA ALA A 252 -3.26 8.64 -3.00
C ALA A 252 -3.57 7.91 -4.31
N VAL A 253 -3.39 6.58 -4.36
CA VAL A 253 -3.75 5.78 -5.54
C VAL A 253 -5.26 5.84 -5.77
N ASP A 254 -6.04 5.66 -4.70
CA ASP A 254 -7.50 5.70 -4.80
C ASP A 254 -7.99 7.10 -5.22
N ALA A 255 -7.43 8.16 -4.64
CA ALA A 255 -7.75 9.55 -4.97
C ALA A 255 -7.40 9.89 -6.44
N ALA A 256 -6.20 9.55 -6.89
CA ALA A 256 -5.77 9.80 -8.27
C ALA A 256 -6.58 8.98 -9.28
N THR A 257 -6.92 7.73 -8.96
CA THR A 257 -7.82 6.90 -9.77
C THR A 257 -9.20 7.54 -9.90
N TYR A 258 -9.69 8.16 -8.83
CA TYR A 258 -10.97 8.88 -8.79
C TYR A 258 -10.93 10.29 -9.40
N GLY A 259 -9.80 10.69 -10.00
CA GLY A 259 -9.64 11.98 -10.64
C GLY A 259 -9.30 13.13 -9.70
N ILE A 260 -8.88 12.88 -8.46
CA ILE A 260 -8.49 13.94 -7.52
C ILE A 260 -6.97 14.13 -7.55
N PRO A 261 -6.45 15.33 -7.86
CA PRO A 261 -5.02 15.58 -7.82
C PRO A 261 -4.40 15.28 -6.45
N VAL A 262 -3.15 14.81 -6.44
CA VAL A 262 -2.48 14.38 -5.21
C VAL A 262 -1.14 15.09 -5.02
N PHE A 263 -0.83 15.44 -3.77
CA PHE A 263 0.46 15.97 -3.33
C PHE A 263 1.10 14.99 -2.35
N LEU A 264 2.37 14.69 -2.60
CA LEU A 264 3.09 13.59 -1.97
C LEU A 264 4.36 14.13 -1.34
N THR A 265 4.53 13.86 -0.04
CA THR A 265 5.71 14.32 0.71
C THR A 265 6.77 13.22 0.90
N SER A 266 6.59 12.06 0.26
CA SER A 266 7.60 11.00 0.16
C SER A 266 7.53 10.28 -1.19
N ASP A 267 8.71 10.05 -1.76
CA ASP A 267 8.97 9.32 -3.00
C ASP A 267 8.72 7.81 -2.92
N LEU A 268 8.39 7.30 -1.73
CA LEU A 268 7.95 5.93 -1.53
C LEU A 268 6.50 5.71 -1.98
N CYS A 269 5.72 6.77 -2.18
CA CYS A 269 4.33 6.66 -2.59
C CYS A 269 4.21 6.05 -4.00
N LEU A 270 3.29 5.10 -4.16
CA LEU A 270 3.03 4.47 -5.47
C LEU A 270 2.39 5.43 -6.49
N ALA A 271 1.87 6.57 -6.03
CA ALA A 271 1.31 7.63 -6.87
C ALA A 271 2.36 8.71 -7.24
N TRP A 272 3.64 8.55 -6.88
CA TRP A 272 4.67 9.58 -7.07
C TRP A 272 4.73 10.09 -8.50
N ASP A 273 4.75 9.20 -9.49
CA ASP A 273 4.95 9.56 -10.89
C ASP A 273 3.76 10.38 -11.49
N ILE A 274 2.62 10.46 -10.81
CA ILE A 274 1.43 11.22 -11.25
C ILE A 274 1.02 12.35 -10.29
N GLY A 275 1.75 12.53 -9.18
CA GLY A 275 1.45 13.50 -8.14
C GLY A 275 2.38 14.70 -8.15
N ALA A 276 1.97 15.79 -7.49
CA ALA A 276 2.85 16.91 -7.21
C ALA A 276 3.67 16.66 -5.93
N HIS A 277 4.83 17.31 -5.83
CA HIS A 277 5.75 17.16 -4.70
C HIS A 277 6.10 18.48 -4.03
N ASP A 278 5.69 19.60 -4.63
CA ASP A 278 5.86 20.95 -4.11
C ASP A 278 4.49 21.51 -3.70
N LEU A 279 4.27 21.67 -2.38
CA LEU A 279 3.02 22.22 -1.85
C LEU A 279 2.79 23.68 -2.25
N LYS A 280 3.80 24.41 -2.75
CA LYS A 280 3.60 25.76 -3.30
C LYS A 280 2.71 25.77 -4.54
N GLN A 281 2.55 24.61 -5.20
CA GLN A 281 1.72 24.44 -6.38
C GLN A 281 0.30 23.95 -6.04
N ILE A 282 -0.11 23.96 -4.76
CA ILE A 282 -1.40 23.40 -4.31
C ILE A 282 -2.61 23.94 -5.07
N GLU A 283 -2.53 25.20 -5.51
CA GLU A 283 -3.57 25.89 -6.27
C GLU A 283 -3.64 25.47 -7.74
N ASN A 284 -2.53 25.00 -8.30
CA ASN A 284 -2.38 24.61 -9.69
C ASN A 284 -1.72 23.22 -9.78
N PRO A 285 -2.42 22.15 -9.35
CA PRO A 285 -1.84 20.83 -9.29
C PRO A 285 -1.47 20.29 -10.67
N VAL A 286 -0.42 19.47 -10.73
CA VAL A 286 -0.13 18.67 -11.92
C VAL A 286 -1.25 17.65 -12.16
N MET A 287 -1.60 17.46 -13.43
CA MET A 287 -2.70 16.60 -13.86
C MET A 287 -2.27 15.78 -15.10
N PRO A 288 -1.24 14.93 -14.99
CA PRO A 288 -0.71 14.17 -16.14
C PRO A 288 -1.68 13.07 -16.60
N ASP A 289 -1.43 12.50 -17.78
CA ASP A 289 -2.12 11.26 -18.15
C ASP A 289 -1.81 10.14 -17.14
N ARG A 290 -2.86 9.41 -16.75
CA ARG A 290 -2.76 8.33 -15.75
C ARG A 290 -2.78 6.95 -16.38
N THR A 291 -2.94 6.85 -17.69
CA THR A 291 -3.26 5.59 -18.39
C THR A 291 -2.18 4.57 -18.12
N GLN A 292 -0.92 4.86 -18.48
CA GLN A 292 0.17 3.89 -18.29
C GLN A 292 0.42 3.60 -16.80
N TRP A 293 0.29 4.60 -15.92
CA TRP A 293 0.45 4.43 -14.48
C TRP A 293 -0.58 3.43 -13.90
N LEU A 294 -1.84 3.52 -14.30
CA LEU A 294 -2.88 2.57 -13.89
C LEU A 294 -2.62 1.16 -14.42
N GLN A 295 -2.13 1.04 -15.66
CA GLN A 295 -1.78 -0.25 -16.28
C GLN A 295 -0.61 -0.92 -15.56
N ASP A 296 0.45 -0.16 -15.26
CA ASP A 296 1.59 -0.64 -14.50
C ASP A 296 1.14 -1.07 -13.09
N LEU A 297 0.38 -0.24 -12.37
CA LEU A 297 -0.12 -0.61 -11.03
C LEU A 297 -1.02 -1.85 -11.07
N ALA A 298 -1.79 -2.05 -12.14
CA ALA A 298 -2.59 -3.25 -12.31
C ALA A 298 -1.69 -4.50 -12.32
N TYR A 299 -0.58 -4.48 -13.06
CA TYR A 299 0.42 -5.56 -13.10
C TYR A 299 1.27 -5.71 -11.82
N ALA A 300 1.13 -4.80 -10.86
CA ALA A 300 1.63 -5.01 -9.50
C ALA A 300 0.64 -5.78 -8.61
N ASN A 301 -0.63 -5.92 -9.00
CA ASN A 301 -1.70 -6.48 -8.18
C ASN A 301 -2.23 -7.81 -8.72
N TRP A 302 -2.27 -8.82 -7.86
CA TRP A 302 -2.58 -10.20 -8.22
C TRP A 302 -3.59 -10.81 -7.25
N THR A 303 -4.51 -11.61 -7.79
CA THR A 303 -5.47 -12.36 -6.98
C THR A 303 -4.81 -13.54 -6.27
N LEU A 304 -5.46 -14.03 -5.21
CA LEU A 304 -5.05 -15.27 -4.54
C LEU A 304 -4.96 -16.45 -5.51
N GLN A 305 -5.90 -16.54 -6.46
CA GLN A 305 -5.96 -17.66 -7.41
C GLN A 305 -4.79 -17.64 -8.41
N GLU A 306 -4.45 -16.46 -8.95
CA GLU A 306 -3.31 -16.31 -9.87
C GLU A 306 -1.97 -16.62 -9.18
N VAL A 307 -1.86 -16.33 -7.88
CA VAL A 307 -0.67 -16.73 -7.13
C VAL A 307 -0.66 -18.26 -6.96
N ARG A 308 -1.80 -18.83 -6.54
CA ARG A 308 -1.96 -20.27 -6.26
C ARG A 308 -1.71 -21.16 -7.47
N ASP A 309 -2.15 -20.77 -8.66
CA ASP A 309 -1.97 -21.57 -9.88
C ASP A 309 -0.60 -21.35 -10.56
N GLY A 310 0.27 -20.55 -9.94
CA GLY A 310 1.63 -20.27 -10.40
C GLY A 310 1.72 -19.20 -11.48
N THR A 311 0.62 -18.52 -11.85
CA THR A 311 0.65 -17.44 -12.85
C THR A 311 1.60 -16.32 -12.47
N VAL A 312 1.57 -15.89 -11.20
CA VAL A 312 2.48 -14.84 -10.72
C VAL A 312 3.93 -15.31 -10.72
N TRP A 313 4.18 -16.57 -10.33
CA TRP A 313 5.54 -17.10 -10.34
C TRP A 313 6.10 -17.23 -11.76
N ARG A 314 5.30 -17.72 -12.72
CA ARG A 314 5.67 -17.72 -14.15
C ARG A 314 6.00 -16.33 -14.69
N PHE A 315 5.28 -15.31 -14.23
CA PHE A 315 5.55 -13.91 -14.59
C PHE A 315 6.87 -13.41 -13.99
N MET A 316 7.13 -13.66 -12.71
CA MET A 316 8.30 -13.11 -12.01
C MET A 316 9.60 -13.89 -12.28
N LYS A 317 9.52 -15.21 -12.39
CA LYS A 317 10.67 -16.13 -12.43
C LYS A 317 11.72 -15.75 -13.47
N PRO A 318 11.40 -15.44 -14.74
CA PRO A 318 12.44 -15.12 -15.74
C PRO A 318 13.28 -13.90 -15.39
N GLN A 319 12.73 -12.95 -14.64
CA GLN A 319 13.48 -11.77 -14.17
C GLN A 319 14.23 -12.08 -12.89
N VAL A 320 13.63 -12.86 -11.98
CA VAL A 320 14.31 -13.35 -10.77
C VAL A 320 15.55 -14.16 -11.14
N GLU A 321 15.48 -15.04 -12.16
CA GLU A 321 16.62 -15.82 -12.66
C GLU A 321 17.77 -14.97 -13.23
N LYS A 322 17.48 -13.78 -13.76
CA LYS A 322 18.50 -12.84 -14.26
C LYS A 322 19.17 -12.04 -13.16
N LEU A 323 18.52 -11.94 -12.00
CA LEU A 323 18.96 -11.13 -10.86
C LEU A 323 19.81 -11.91 -9.86
N ILE A 324 19.81 -13.25 -9.95
CA ILE A 324 20.60 -14.18 -9.11
C ILE A 324 21.82 -14.69 -9.87
#